data_AF-A0A426YGS9-F1
#
_entry.id   AF-A0A426YGS9-F1
#
_cell.length_a   1.000
_cell.length_b   1.000
_cell.length_c   1.000
_cell.angle_alpha   90.00
_cell.angle_beta   90.00
_cell.angle_gamma   90.00
#
_symmetry.space_group_name_H-M   'P 1'
#
loop_
_entity.id
_entity.type
_entity.pdbx_description
1 polymer ?
#
loop_
_entity_poly.entity_id
_entity_poly.type
_entity_poly.pdbx_seq_one_letter_code
_entity_poly.pdbx_strand_id
1 'polypeptide(L)'
;MDDDDDDDDEGVVGAPTGHEAMCSNGGAVDDPRRPPTARAGKGAAGGEPMDVEAYAALYTGRTKVARLLFIAERCGDEAMQLEALRMAHDEIKKGEDSHLYREVTAKIGGRLGPCYALDQSWADTVDRRAEVRKEKLENELNGYKVPSATSYSCFRWC
;
A
#
# COMPACT_ATOMS: atom_id res chain seq x y z
N MET A 1 1.46 -20.75 64.88
CA MET A 1 2.07 -19.50 64.40
C MET A 1 1.27 -19.17 63.17
N ASP A 2 0.14 -18.54 63.49
CA ASP A 2 -0.79 -17.83 62.62
C ASP A 2 -0.09 -16.59 62.02
N ASP A 3 -0.88 -15.74 61.34
CA ASP A 3 -0.57 -14.61 60.46
C ASP A 3 -0.57 -15.07 58.99
N ASP A 4 -1.73 -15.18 58.31
CA ASP A 4 -2.70 -14.13 57.93
C ASP A 4 -2.02 -12.92 57.27
N ASP A 5 -2.11 -12.87 55.93
CA ASP A 5 -2.29 -11.63 55.16
C ASP A 5 -3.02 -12.01 53.85
N ASP A 6 -4.30 -11.67 53.86
CA ASP A 6 -5.26 -11.59 52.76
C ASP A 6 -5.01 -10.34 51.87
N ASP A 7 -5.78 -10.26 50.77
CA ASP A 7 -6.05 -9.10 49.88
C ASP A 7 -5.03 -8.85 48.75
N ASP A 8 -5.36 -8.77 47.45
CA ASP A 8 -6.60 -8.52 46.68
C ASP A 8 -6.51 -9.33 45.35
N ASP A 9 -7.51 -10.08 44.86
CA ASP A 9 -8.82 -9.71 44.27
C ASP A 9 -8.76 -9.12 42.84
N GLU A 10 -9.51 -9.79 41.94
CA GLU A 10 -10.00 -9.42 40.59
C GLU A 10 -9.01 -9.18 39.42
N GLY A 11 -9.22 -9.69 38.22
CA GLY A 11 -10.39 -10.38 37.68
C GLY A 11 -10.08 -10.92 36.27
N VAL A 12 -10.41 -12.18 36.08
CA VAL A 12 -10.40 -12.85 34.78
C VAL A 12 -11.65 -12.42 34.01
N VAL A 13 -11.54 -11.37 33.21
CA VAL A 13 -12.62 -11.02 32.27
C VAL A 13 -12.45 -11.82 30.99
N GLY A 14 -13.24 -12.90 30.91
CA GLY A 14 -13.43 -13.66 29.68
C GLY A 14 -13.94 -12.75 28.56
N ALA A 15 -13.27 -12.80 27.40
CA ALA A 15 -13.75 -12.11 26.21
C ALA A 15 -15.00 -12.84 25.68
N PRO A 16 -16.17 -12.19 25.63
CA PRO A 16 -17.35 -12.76 25.04
C PRO A 16 -17.24 -12.68 23.51
N THR A 17 -17.56 -13.79 22.86
CA THR A 17 -17.91 -13.86 21.45
C THR A 17 -19.02 -12.87 21.12
N GLY A 18 -18.63 -11.72 20.56
CA GLY A 18 -19.52 -10.69 20.01
C GLY A 18 -19.47 -10.73 18.49
N HIS A 19 -20.61 -11.02 17.91
CA HIS A 19 -20.94 -11.13 16.51
C HIS A 19 -21.18 -9.74 15.89
N GLU A 20 -21.09 -9.69 14.56
CA GLU A 20 -21.78 -8.76 13.65
C GLU A 20 -21.62 -7.23 13.85
N ALA A 21 -20.50 -6.70 13.37
CA ALA A 21 -20.48 -5.34 12.85
C ALA A 21 -20.94 -5.34 11.38
N MET A 22 -22.25 -5.28 11.17
CA MET A 22 -22.87 -4.94 9.89
C MET A 22 -22.35 -3.56 9.44
N CYS A 23 -21.66 -3.49 8.29
CA CYS A 23 -21.38 -2.20 7.65
C CYS A 23 -22.71 -1.57 7.23
N SER A 24 -23.13 -0.53 7.94
CA SER A 24 -24.30 0.28 7.58
C SER A 24 -24.17 0.81 6.15
N ASN A 25 -24.93 0.23 5.22
CA ASN A 25 -25.12 0.80 3.91
C ASN A 25 -26.14 1.94 4.04
N GLY A 26 -25.66 3.10 4.48
CA GLY A 26 -26.46 4.33 4.56
C GLY A 26 -26.78 4.84 3.15
N GLY A 27 -27.91 4.41 2.61
CA GLY A 27 -28.56 5.09 1.49
C GLY A 27 -29.53 6.14 2.02
N ALA A 28 -29.38 7.39 1.60
CA ALA A 28 -30.48 8.37 1.59
C ALA A 28 -30.21 9.50 0.59
N VAL A 29 -30.92 9.37 -0.53
CA VAL A 29 -31.60 10.41 -1.34
C VAL A 29 -30.78 11.34 -2.26
N ASP A 30 -31.09 11.21 -3.54
CA ASP A 30 -30.93 12.18 -4.63
C ASP A 30 -31.35 13.62 -4.23
N ASP A 31 -30.47 14.60 -4.48
CA ASP A 31 -30.84 15.99 -4.71
C ASP A 31 -30.32 16.42 -6.11
N PRO A 32 -31.21 16.69 -7.09
CA PRO A 32 -30.80 17.09 -8.43
C PRO A 32 -30.70 18.62 -8.55
N ARG A 33 -29.54 19.06 -9.07
CA ARG A 33 -29.21 20.36 -9.71
C ARG A 33 -28.45 21.37 -8.85
N ARG A 34 -27.13 21.21 -8.80
CA ARG A 34 -26.23 22.36 -8.68
C ARG A 34 -25.23 22.37 -9.85
N PRO A 35 -25.22 23.42 -10.70
CA PRO A 35 -24.33 23.47 -11.86
C PRO A 35 -22.87 23.57 -11.40
N PRO A 36 -21.91 22.93 -12.10
CA PRO A 36 -20.51 23.06 -11.78
C PRO A 36 -20.05 24.46 -12.21
N THR A 37 -19.99 25.40 -11.27
CA THR A 37 -19.13 26.57 -11.49
C THR A 37 -17.70 26.05 -11.58
N ALA A 38 -17.11 26.19 -12.76
CA ALA A 38 -15.71 25.92 -13.02
C ALA A 38 -14.87 26.79 -12.06
N ARG A 39 -14.55 26.25 -10.89
CA ARG A 39 -13.45 26.78 -10.09
C ARG A 39 -12.19 26.37 -10.83
N ALA A 40 -11.81 27.21 -11.79
CA ALA A 40 -10.41 27.40 -12.13
C ALA A 40 -9.69 27.66 -10.82
N GLY A 41 -9.09 26.60 -10.26
CA GLY A 41 -8.18 26.68 -9.13
C GLY A 41 -6.96 27.44 -9.60
N LYS A 42 -7.06 28.76 -9.64
CA LYS A 42 -5.91 29.65 -9.66
C LYS A 42 -5.34 29.56 -8.26
N GLY A 43 -4.55 28.51 -8.03
CA GLY A 43 -3.85 28.26 -6.78
C GLY A 43 -3.05 29.50 -6.43
N ALA A 44 -3.24 29.99 -5.22
CA ALA A 44 -2.55 31.15 -4.68
C ALA A 44 -1.04 30.99 -4.88
N ALA A 45 -0.47 31.75 -5.82
CA ALA A 45 0.96 31.96 -5.93
C ALA A 45 1.36 32.85 -4.74
N GLY A 46 1.66 32.19 -3.61
CA GLY A 46 2.03 32.83 -2.35
C GLY A 46 1.86 31.93 -1.12
N GLY A 47 1.79 30.61 -1.28
CA GLY A 47 1.88 29.66 -0.17
C GLY A 47 3.34 29.34 0.14
N GLU A 48 3.67 29.22 1.42
CA GLU A 48 4.95 28.69 1.89
C GLU A 48 5.32 27.39 1.12
N PRO A 49 6.59 27.18 0.73
CA PRO A 49 6.98 25.93 0.09
C PRO A 49 6.64 24.74 1.00
N MET A 50 5.90 23.76 0.48
CA MET A 50 5.53 22.56 1.21
C MET A 50 6.79 21.73 1.53
N ASP A 51 6.98 21.35 2.79
CA ASP A 51 8.01 20.40 3.20
C ASP A 51 7.63 18.97 2.77
N VAL A 52 8.28 18.49 1.71
CA VAL A 52 8.05 17.16 1.15
C VAL A 52 8.51 16.05 2.10
N GLU A 53 9.60 16.26 2.83
CA GLU A 53 10.19 15.23 3.69
C GLU A 53 9.29 14.99 4.90
N ALA A 54 8.89 16.06 5.59
CA ALA A 54 7.98 15.98 6.72
C ALA A 54 6.64 15.34 6.34
N TYR A 55 6.09 15.69 5.17
CA TYR A 55 4.84 15.10 4.69
C TYR A 55 5.00 13.61 4.36
N ALA A 56 6.08 13.24 3.67
CA ALA A 56 6.31 11.86 3.25
C ALA A 56 6.64 10.92 4.42
N ALA A 57 7.20 11.43 5.52
CA ALA A 57 7.49 10.66 6.73
C ALA A 57 6.23 10.06 7.40
N LEU A 58 5.04 10.63 7.13
CA LEU A 58 3.76 10.14 7.62
C LEU A 58 3.27 8.87 6.92
N TYR A 59 3.93 8.46 5.84
CA TYR A 59 3.55 7.32 5.02
C TYR A 59 4.73 6.37 4.81
N THR A 60 4.42 5.11 4.52
CA THR A 60 5.43 4.09 4.17
C THR A 60 4.96 3.28 2.96
N GLY A 61 5.92 2.63 2.29
CA GLY A 61 5.64 1.70 1.20
C GLY A 61 4.90 2.34 0.01
N ARG A 62 3.98 1.58 -0.61
CA ARG A 62 3.31 1.97 -1.86
C ARG A 62 2.54 3.29 -1.76
N THR A 63 1.92 3.58 -0.61
CA THR A 63 1.20 4.84 -0.38
C THR A 63 2.15 6.03 -0.41
N LYS A 64 3.31 5.92 0.26
CA LYS A 64 4.32 6.99 0.23
C LYS A 64 4.78 7.29 -1.19
N VAL A 65 5.07 6.24 -1.97
CA VAL A 65 5.48 6.40 -3.38
C VAL A 65 4.40 7.07 -4.21
N ALA A 66 3.14 6.65 -4.08
CA ALA A 66 2.03 7.25 -4.81
C ALA A 66 1.83 8.73 -4.47
N ARG A 67 1.96 9.10 -3.19
CA ARG A 67 1.89 10.50 -2.74
C ARG A 67 3.04 11.34 -3.29
N LEU A 68 4.26 10.82 -3.27
CA LEU A 68 5.45 11.50 -3.81
C LEU A 68 5.34 11.71 -5.32
N LEU A 69 4.87 10.70 -6.07
CA LEU A 69 4.61 10.82 -7.50
C LEU A 69 3.56 11.90 -7.80
N PHE A 70 2.49 11.95 -7.02
CA PHE A 70 1.48 13.00 -7.15
C PHE A 70 2.07 14.40 -6.92
N ILE A 71 2.91 14.59 -5.90
CA ILE A 71 3.59 15.86 -5.64
C ILE A 71 4.50 16.23 -6.81
N ALA A 72 5.32 15.29 -7.29
CA ALA A 72 6.24 15.50 -8.40
C ALA A 72 5.53 15.94 -9.69
N GLU A 73 4.30 15.50 -9.92
CA GLU A 73 3.51 15.84 -11.11
C GLU A 73 2.75 17.17 -11.00
N ARG A 74 2.57 17.71 -9.78
CA ARG A 74 1.62 18.81 -9.52
C ARG A 74 2.24 20.07 -8.92
N CYS A 75 3.42 19.98 -8.30
CA CYS A 75 4.01 21.10 -7.55
C CYS A 75 4.46 22.28 -8.43
N GLY A 76 4.81 22.05 -9.69
CA GLY A 76 5.27 23.11 -10.61
C GLY A 76 6.63 23.73 -10.26
N ASP A 77 7.24 23.33 -9.14
CA ASP A 77 8.60 23.69 -8.72
C ASP A 77 9.55 22.53 -8.98
N GLU A 78 10.65 22.79 -9.70
CA GLU A 78 11.58 21.74 -10.13
C GLU A 78 12.36 21.13 -8.95
N ALA A 79 12.72 21.94 -7.95
CA ALA A 79 13.43 21.46 -6.77
C ALA A 79 12.56 20.49 -5.97
N MET A 80 11.30 20.88 -5.71
CA MET A 80 10.32 20.02 -5.04
C MET A 80 10.02 18.75 -5.84
N GLN A 81 9.91 18.86 -7.17
CA GLN A 81 9.71 17.71 -8.04
C GLN A 81 10.86 16.71 -7.93
N LEU A 82 12.11 17.19 -8.01
CA LEU A 82 13.29 16.34 -7.95
C LEU A 82 13.45 15.69 -6.58
N GLU A 83 13.18 16.42 -5.50
CA GLU A 83 13.21 15.86 -4.15
C GLU A 83 12.16 14.77 -3.96
N ALA A 84 10.93 14.99 -4.44
CA ALA A 84 9.89 13.98 -4.39
C ALA A 84 10.26 12.71 -5.21
N LEU A 85 10.87 12.88 -6.38
CA LEU A 85 11.35 11.76 -7.21
C LEU A 85 12.51 11.00 -6.53
N ARG A 86 13.44 11.73 -5.88
CA ARG A 86 14.55 11.15 -5.11
C ARG A 86 14.01 10.25 -4.00
N MET A 87 13.10 10.76 -3.19
CA MET A 87 12.48 10.01 -2.10
C MET A 87 11.65 8.82 -2.61
N ALA A 88 10.97 8.96 -3.75
CA ALA A 88 10.18 7.89 -4.36
C ALA A 88 11.09 6.74 -4.81
N HIS A 89 12.20 7.05 -5.48
CA HIS A 89 13.20 6.07 -5.89
C HIS A 89 13.74 5.30 -4.69
N ASP A 90 14.13 6.00 -3.63
CA ASP A 90 14.70 5.38 -2.43
C ASP A 90 13.69 4.49 -1.68
N GLU A 91 12.41 4.88 -1.66
CA GLU A 91 11.36 4.06 -1.07
C GLU A 91 11.05 2.80 -1.90
N ILE A 92 11.07 2.90 -3.24
CA ILE A 92 10.85 1.75 -4.13
C ILE A 92 11.94 0.69 -3.96
N LYS A 93 13.20 1.11 -3.79
CA LYS A 93 14.32 0.16 -3.59
C LYS A 93 14.23 -0.64 -2.28
N LYS A 94 13.38 -0.24 -1.34
CA LYS A 94 13.05 -1.04 -0.13
C LYS A 94 12.04 -2.15 -0.43
N GLY A 95 11.27 -2.03 -1.50
CA GLY A 95 10.28 -2.99 -1.95
C GLY A 95 10.75 -3.87 -3.11
N GLU A 96 9.79 -4.46 -3.81
CA GLU A 96 10.03 -5.38 -4.93
C GLU A 96 9.19 -4.99 -6.17
N ASP A 97 8.89 -3.69 -6.34
CA ASP A 97 8.15 -3.18 -7.52
C ASP A 97 9.12 -2.63 -8.58
N SER A 98 9.61 -3.52 -9.43
CA SER A 98 10.54 -3.21 -10.52
C SER A 98 9.93 -2.33 -11.62
N HIS A 99 8.62 -2.40 -11.82
CA HIS A 99 7.91 -1.60 -12.81
C HIS A 99 7.91 -0.13 -12.38
N LEU A 100 7.49 0.14 -11.14
CA LEU A 100 7.48 1.49 -10.60
C LEU A 100 8.88 2.08 -10.50
N TYR A 101 9.90 1.26 -10.22
CA TYR A 101 11.30 1.66 -10.26
C TYR A 101 11.72 2.19 -11.63
N ARG A 102 11.38 1.47 -12.71
CA ARG A 102 11.67 1.88 -14.10
C ARG A 102 10.98 3.20 -14.44
N GLU A 103 9.70 3.36 -14.06
CA GLU A 103 8.95 4.59 -14.29
C GLU A 103 9.55 5.81 -13.57
N VAL A 104 9.85 5.69 -12.27
CA VAL A 104 10.45 6.78 -11.50
C VAL A 104 11.81 7.14 -12.04
N THR A 105 12.64 6.15 -12.38
CA THR A 105 13.97 6.40 -12.94
C THR A 105 13.90 7.12 -14.28
N ALA A 106 12.94 6.75 -15.15
CA ALA A 106 12.69 7.46 -16.39
C ALA A 106 12.23 8.92 -16.14
N LYS A 107 11.36 9.15 -15.14
CA LYS A 107 10.95 10.51 -14.73
C LYS A 107 12.10 11.34 -14.17
N ILE A 108 13.07 10.73 -13.48
CA ILE A 108 14.29 11.42 -13.01
C ILE A 108 15.12 11.90 -14.20
N GLY A 109 15.28 11.07 -15.23
CA GLY A 109 15.93 11.47 -16.49
C GLY A 109 17.39 11.88 -16.32
N GLY A 110 18.09 11.29 -15.34
CA GLY A 110 19.51 11.59 -15.05
C GLY A 110 19.77 12.88 -14.26
N ARG A 111 18.74 13.66 -13.93
CA ARG A 111 18.86 14.94 -13.21
C ARG A 111 19.45 14.83 -11.79
N LEU A 112 19.36 13.65 -11.17
CA LEU A 112 19.91 13.36 -9.84
C LEU A 112 21.28 12.65 -9.88
N GLY A 113 21.86 12.49 -11.07
CA GLY A 113 23.15 11.85 -11.27
C GLY A 113 23.11 10.30 -11.33
N PRO A 114 24.28 9.66 -11.47
CA PRO A 114 24.38 8.23 -11.80
C PRO A 114 23.83 7.28 -10.72
N CYS A 115 23.80 7.70 -9.46
CA CYS A 115 23.28 6.89 -8.35
C CYS A 115 21.76 6.62 -8.46
N TYR A 116 21.06 7.46 -9.24
CA TYR A 116 19.63 7.36 -9.51
C TYR A 116 19.35 6.91 -10.96
N ALA A 117 20.35 6.35 -11.64
CA ALA A 117 20.18 5.72 -12.93
C ALA A 117 19.56 4.32 -12.79
N LEU A 118 19.04 3.79 -13.90
CA LEU A 118 18.35 2.51 -13.91
C LEU A 118 19.35 1.38 -13.67
N ASP A 119 19.21 0.70 -12.52
CA ASP A 119 19.90 -0.55 -12.26
C ASP A 119 19.12 -1.72 -12.87
N GLN A 120 19.49 -2.07 -14.10
CA GLN A 120 18.85 -3.17 -14.81
C GLN A 120 19.01 -4.50 -14.08
N SER A 121 20.17 -4.73 -13.44
CA SER A 121 20.47 -5.97 -12.73
C SER A 121 19.59 -6.16 -11.49
N TRP A 122 19.30 -5.06 -10.78
CA TRP A 122 18.35 -5.04 -9.68
C TRP A 122 16.94 -5.33 -10.18
N ALA A 123 16.50 -4.66 -11.25
CA ALA A 123 15.16 -4.83 -11.79
C ALA A 123 14.92 -6.28 -12.24
N ASP A 124 15.87 -6.89 -12.95
CA ASP A 124 15.78 -8.28 -13.42
C ASP A 124 15.79 -9.27 -12.25
N THR A 125 16.56 -8.98 -11.19
CA THR A 125 16.61 -9.80 -9.98
C THR A 125 15.28 -9.77 -9.22
N VAL A 126 14.67 -8.59 -9.12
CA VAL A 126 13.34 -8.41 -8.54
C VAL A 126 12.29 -9.15 -9.36
N ASP A 127 12.30 -9.01 -10.69
CA ASP A 127 11.37 -9.68 -11.61
C ASP A 127 11.45 -11.20 -11.47
N ARG A 128 12.66 -11.77 -11.50
CA ARG A 128 12.86 -13.20 -11.32
C ARG A 128 12.35 -13.70 -9.98
N ARG A 129 12.58 -12.95 -8.89
CA ARG A 129 12.07 -13.32 -7.55
C ARG A 129 10.54 -13.24 -7.50
N ALA A 130 9.94 -12.26 -8.18
CA ALA A 130 8.49 -12.15 -8.28
C ALA A 130 7.90 -13.35 -9.01
N GLU A 131 8.46 -13.76 -10.16
CA GLU A 131 7.99 -14.93 -10.91
C GLU A 131 8.17 -16.23 -10.12
N VAL A 132 9.32 -16.45 -9.47
CA VAL A 132 9.52 -17.64 -8.62
C VAL A 132 8.50 -17.70 -7.48
N ARG A 133 8.22 -16.55 -6.84
CA ARG A 133 7.22 -16.50 -5.76
C ARG A 133 5.82 -16.77 -6.29
N LYS A 134 5.50 -16.25 -7.47
CA LYS A 134 4.24 -16.48 -8.16
C LYS A 134 4.05 -17.96 -8.51
N GLU A 135 5.03 -18.60 -9.16
CA GLU A 135 4.99 -20.04 -9.48
C GLU A 135 4.78 -20.90 -8.22
N LYS A 136 5.48 -20.56 -7.12
CA LYS A 136 5.31 -21.25 -5.84
C LYS A 136 3.87 -21.13 -5.32
N LEU A 137 3.33 -19.91 -5.29
CA LEU A 137 1.96 -19.64 -4.84
C LEU A 137 0.92 -20.31 -5.75
N GLU A 138 1.16 -20.36 -7.06
CA GLU A 138 0.31 -21.06 -8.02
C GLU A 138 0.28 -22.58 -7.76
N ASN A 139 1.44 -23.18 -7.46
CA ASN A 139 1.52 -24.60 -7.13
C ASN A 139 0.83 -24.93 -5.79
N GLU A 140 1.04 -24.09 -4.76
CA GLU A 140 0.32 -24.21 -3.47
C GLU A 140 -1.19 -24.09 -3.68
N LEU A 141 -1.64 -23.07 -4.42
CA LEU A 141 -3.04 -22.85 -4.74
C LEU A 141 -3.66 -24.02 -5.50
N ASN A 142 -2.93 -24.61 -6.46
CA ASN A 142 -3.41 -25.78 -7.18
C ASN A 142 -3.61 -26.97 -6.23
N GLY A 143 -2.71 -27.17 -5.27
CA GLY A 143 -2.86 -28.16 -4.20
C GLY A 143 -4.14 -28.00 -3.38
N TYR A 144 -4.55 -26.76 -3.10
CA TYR A 144 -5.83 -26.47 -2.41
C TYR A 144 -7.06 -26.56 -3.32
N LYS A 145 -6.90 -26.33 -4.63
CA LYS A 145 -7.98 -26.37 -5.63
C LYS A 145 -8.30 -27.77 -6.14
N VAL A 146 -7.38 -28.75 -6.01
CA VAL A 146 -7.68 -30.14 -6.41
C VAL A 146 -8.91 -30.58 -5.62
N PRO A 147 -10.07 -30.80 -6.25
CA PRO A 147 -11.21 -31.38 -5.56
C PRO A 147 -10.73 -32.74 -5.05
N SER A 148 -11.21 -33.18 -3.89
CA SER A 148 -11.12 -34.55 -3.43
C SER A 148 -11.85 -35.49 -4.40
N ALA A 149 -11.32 -35.64 -5.62
CA ALA A 149 -11.78 -36.52 -6.67
C ALA A 149 -11.36 -37.95 -6.32
N THR A 150 -11.83 -38.41 -5.17
CA THR A 150 -11.93 -39.81 -4.79
C THR A 150 -13.07 -40.05 -3.79
N SER A 151 -13.84 -39.04 -3.38
CA SER A 151 -15.00 -39.23 -2.48
C SER A 151 -16.37 -39.19 -3.17
N TYR A 152 -16.43 -39.31 -4.50
CA TYR A 152 -17.69 -39.51 -5.23
C TYR A 152 -17.75 -40.85 -6.00
N SER A 153 -16.92 -41.83 -5.63
CA SER A 153 -17.02 -43.21 -6.13
C SER A 153 -17.62 -44.20 -5.12
N CYS A 154 -18.18 -43.73 -4.00
CA CYS A 154 -18.85 -44.61 -3.02
C CYS A 154 -20.34 -44.86 -3.31
N PHE A 155 -20.94 -44.27 -4.36
CA PHE A 155 -22.35 -44.51 -4.74
C PHE A 155 -22.50 -45.36 -5.99
N ARG A 156 -21.79 -46.49 -6.03
CA ARG A 156 -22.08 -47.56 -6.98
C ARG A 156 -21.86 -48.89 -6.27
N TRP A 157 -22.86 -49.28 -5.49
CA TRP A 157 -23.26 -50.64 -5.07
C TRP A 157 -24.21 -50.51 -3.87
N CYS A 158 -25.50 -50.39 -4.16
CA CYS A 158 -26.66 -50.90 -3.40
C CYS A 158 -27.90 -50.63 -4.26
#